data_AF-Q5FA07-F1
#
_entry.id   AF-Q5FA07-F1
#
_cell.length_a   1.000
_cell.length_b   1.000
_cell.length_c   1.000
_cell.angle_alpha   90.00
_cell.angle_beta   90.00
_cell.angle_gamma   90.00
#
_symmetry.space_group_name_H-M   'P 1'
#
loop_
_entity.id
_entity.type
_entity.pdbx_description
1 polymer ?
#
loop_
_entity_poly.entity_id
_entity_poly.type
_entity_poly.pdbx_seq_one_letter_code
_entity_poly.pdbx_strand_id
1 'polypeptide(L)'
;MKDSTGQMRLATKDLAEAIKRGEVRSSAFTTKQLKAIEKGKDKIPSYTWHHHQDTGRMQLVPEWEHSKTGHIGGTAMGKGK
;
A
#
# COMPACT_ATOMS: atom_id res chain seq x y z
N MET A 1 6.29 11.90 13.11
CA MET A 1 5.43 11.39 12.02
C MET A 1 5.70 12.06 10.65
N LYS A 2 6.89 12.62 10.38
CA LYS A 2 7.14 13.38 9.13
C LYS A 2 7.75 12.58 7.96
N ASP A 3 8.24 11.35 8.19
CA ASP A 3 9.01 10.62 7.16
C ASP A 3 8.32 9.36 6.60
N SER A 4 7.04 9.13 6.93
CA SER A 4 6.31 7.95 6.45
C SER A 4 6.27 7.88 4.92
N THR A 5 6.12 9.00 4.22
CA THR A 5 6.14 9.04 2.75
C THR A 5 7.47 8.57 2.16
N GLY A 6 8.60 8.91 2.80
CA GLY A 6 9.92 8.47 2.35
C GLY A 6 10.07 6.95 2.47
N GLN A 7 9.67 6.40 3.62
CA GLN A 7 9.63 4.95 3.85
C GLN A 7 8.72 4.25 2.83
N MET A 8 7.50 4.76 2.61
CA MET A 8 6.56 4.18 1.64
C MET A 8 7.13 4.11 0.21
N ARG A 9 7.89 5.12 -0.22
CA ARG A 9 8.59 5.10 -1.52
C ARG A 9 9.67 4.03 -1.56
N LEU A 10 10.44 3.88 -0.48
CA LEU A 10 11.46 2.83 -0.37
C LEU A 10 10.82 1.43 -0.41
N ALA A 11 9.78 1.16 0.37
CA ALA A 11 9.05 -0.10 0.30
C ALA A 11 8.47 -0.37 -1.08
N THR A 12 8.01 0.66 -1.80
CA THR A 12 7.52 0.50 -3.17
C THR A 12 8.63 0.12 -4.14
N LYS A 13 9.84 0.70 -3.98
CA LYS A 13 11.01 0.30 -4.76
C LYS A 13 11.45 -1.12 -4.44
N ASP A 14 11.44 -1.51 -3.16
CA ASP A 14 11.76 -2.87 -2.74
C ASP A 14 10.77 -3.88 -3.33
N LEU A 15 9.47 -3.54 -3.34
CA LEU A 15 8.44 -4.32 -4.01
C LEU A 15 8.69 -4.44 -5.53
N ALA A 16 9.08 -3.35 -6.19
CA ALA A 16 9.40 -3.37 -7.62
C ALA A 16 10.56 -4.33 -7.91
N GLU A 17 11.63 -4.30 -7.10
CA GLU A 17 12.76 -5.20 -7.25
C GLU A 17 12.39 -6.66 -6.93
N ALA A 18 11.55 -6.91 -5.92
CA ALA A 18 11.06 -8.27 -5.63
C ALA A 18 10.23 -8.85 -6.79
N ILE A 19 9.42 -8.01 -7.46
CA ILE A 19 8.71 -8.42 -8.68
C ILE A 19 9.70 -8.75 -9.80
N LYS A 20 10.72 -7.92 -10.01
CA LYS A 20 11.75 -8.13 -11.03
C LYS A 20 12.56 -9.40 -10.80
N ARG A 21 12.83 -9.75 -9.54
CA ARG A 21 13.48 -11.01 -9.14
C ARG A 21 12.57 -12.23 -9.23
N GLY A 22 11.28 -12.05 -9.50
CA GLY A 22 10.29 -13.13 -9.55
C GLY A 22 9.83 -13.63 -8.17
N GLU A 23 10.23 -12.97 -7.09
CA GLU A 23 9.81 -13.30 -5.72
C GLU A 23 8.35 -12.91 -5.48
N VAL A 24 7.86 -11.88 -6.19
CA VAL A 24 6.46 -11.45 -6.17
C VAL A 24 5.89 -11.53 -7.59
N ARG A 25 4.74 -12.18 -7.73
CA ARG A 25 4.07 -12.33 -9.03
C ARG A 25 3.49 -11.00 -9.48
N SER A 26 4.00 -10.44 -10.57
CA SER A 26 3.44 -9.23 -11.21
C SER A 26 1.95 -9.38 -11.57
N SER A 27 1.50 -10.60 -11.87
CA SER A 27 0.10 -10.93 -12.16
C SER A 27 -0.88 -10.67 -10.99
N ALA A 28 -0.37 -10.45 -9.78
CA ALA A 28 -1.20 -10.06 -8.64
C ALA A 28 -1.64 -8.58 -8.69
N PHE A 29 -1.07 -7.80 -9.62
CA PHE A 29 -1.30 -6.38 -9.73
C PHE A 29 -1.89 -6.02 -11.10
N THR A 30 -2.78 -5.04 -11.10
CA THR A 30 -3.28 -4.43 -12.34
C THR A 30 -2.19 -3.59 -13.02
N THR A 31 -2.33 -3.32 -14.33
CA THR A 31 -1.40 -2.46 -15.07
C THR A 31 -1.20 -1.08 -14.44
N LYS A 32 -2.26 -0.50 -13.83
CA LYS A 32 -2.16 0.79 -13.13
C LYS A 32 -1.34 0.69 -11.84
N GLN A 33 -1.47 -0.42 -11.12
CA GLN A 33 -0.68 -0.70 -9.91
C GLN A 33 0.78 -0.98 -10.25
N LEU A 34 1.06 -1.80 -11.26
CA LEU A 34 2.41 -2.05 -11.75
C LEU A 34 3.11 -0.75 -12.15
N LYS A 35 2.45 0.13 -12.92
CA LYS A 35 3.01 1.46 -13.26
C LYS A 35 3.28 2.35 -12.05
N ALA A 36 2.54 2.19 -10.95
CA ALA A 36 2.79 2.93 -9.71
C ALA A 36 4.00 2.34 -8.96
N ILE A 37 4.09 1.01 -8.92
CA ILE A 37 5.19 0.25 -8.31
C ILE A 37 6.51 0.54 -9.02
N GLU A 38 6.55 0.43 -10.36
CA GLU A 38 7.74 0.73 -11.19
C GLU A 38 8.24 2.16 -11.00
N LYS A 39 7.33 3.11 -10.76
CA LYS A 39 7.67 4.52 -10.51
C LYS A 39 8.09 4.80 -9.07
N GLY A 40 8.07 3.81 -8.18
CA GLY A 40 8.39 3.99 -6.77
C GLY A 40 7.44 4.95 -6.05
N LYS A 41 6.15 4.97 -6.44
CA LYS A 41 5.16 5.87 -5.82
C LYS A 41 4.86 5.44 -4.39
N ASP A 42 4.71 6.39 -3.46
CA ASP A 42 4.29 6.11 -2.08
C ASP A 42 2.89 5.49 -1.97
N LYS A 43 2.05 5.64 -3.00
CA LYS A 43 0.71 5.06 -3.08
C LYS A 43 0.54 4.19 -4.32
N ILE A 44 -0.10 3.04 -4.12
CA ILE A 44 -0.48 2.09 -5.16
C ILE A 44 -2.01 2.07 -5.18
N PRO A 45 -2.70 2.17 -6.34
CA PRO A 45 -4.16 2.19 -6.38
C PRO A 45 -4.80 1.05 -5.58
N SER A 46 -5.75 1.36 -4.68
CA SER A 46 -6.44 0.41 -3.79
C SER A 46 -5.55 -0.27 -2.73
N TYR A 47 -4.29 0.12 -2.59
CA TYR A 47 -3.36 -0.39 -1.60
C TYR A 47 -2.67 0.76 -0.86
N THR A 48 -2.36 0.52 0.41
CA THR A 48 -1.54 1.43 1.22
C THR A 48 -0.49 0.64 1.97
N TRP A 49 0.59 1.31 2.33
CA TRP A 49 1.60 0.73 3.21
C TRP A 49 1.16 0.93 4.66
N HIS A 50 1.02 -0.18 5.38
CA HIS A 50 0.84 -0.20 6.82
C HIS A 50 2.23 -0.27 7.50
N HIS A 51 2.51 0.66 8.40
CA HIS A 51 3.76 0.68 9.16
C HIS A 51 3.55 -0.04 10.50
N HIS A 52 4.27 -1.15 10.71
CA HIS A 52 4.27 -1.85 11.99
C HIS A 52 5.01 -1.01 13.04
N GLN A 53 4.50 -0.96 14.28
CA GLN A 53 5.12 -0.19 15.37
C GLN A 53 6.53 -0.68 15.68
N ASP A 54 6.74 -1.98 15.57
CA ASP A 54 8.04 -2.61 15.71
C ASP A 54 8.76 -2.62 14.35
N THR A 55 9.86 -1.88 14.26
CA THR A 55 10.95 -2.08 13.30
C THR A 55 10.70 -1.79 11.81
N GLY A 56 10.31 -0.57 11.41
CA GLY A 56 10.48 -0.07 10.01
C GLY A 56 9.88 -0.95 8.89
N ARG A 57 9.10 -1.97 9.25
CA ARG A 57 8.56 -2.99 8.37
C ARG A 57 7.24 -2.47 7.86
N MET A 58 7.16 -2.37 6.54
CA MET A 58 5.93 -1.99 5.87
C MET A 58 5.26 -3.23 5.28
N GLN A 59 3.95 -3.31 5.46
CA GLN A 59 3.12 -4.30 4.80
C GLN A 59 2.21 -3.59 3.82
N LEU A 60 2.16 -4.08 2.58
CA LEU A 60 1.17 -3.61 1.62
C LEU A 60 -0.18 -4.24 1.99
N VAL A 61 -1.17 -3.41 2.33
CA VAL A 61 -2.52 -3.85 2.68
C VAL A 61 -3.54 -3.16 1.78
N PRO A 62 -4.71 -3.77 1.52
CA PRO A 62 -5.79 -3.09 0.84
C PRO A 62 -6.17 -1.79 1.57
N GLU A 63 -6.37 -0.72 0.82
CA GLU A 63 -6.71 0.60 1.37
C GLU A 63 -8.05 0.57 2.15
N TRP A 64 -8.98 -0.30 1.72
CA TRP A 64 -10.25 -0.50 2.41
C TRP A 64 -10.09 -1.22 3.76
N GLU A 65 -9.16 -2.17 3.88
CA GLU A 65 -8.86 -2.85 5.15
C GLU A 65 -8.19 -1.89 6.13
N HIS A 66 -7.27 -1.07 5.64
CA HIS A 66 -6.63 -0.03 6.45
C HIS A 66 -7.62 1.03 6.93
N SER A 67 -8.61 1.38 6.11
CA SER A 67 -9.65 2.34 6.51
C SER A 67 -10.56 1.79 7.62
N LYS A 68 -10.77 0.47 7.67
CA LYS A 68 -11.60 -0.18 8.70
C LYS A 68 -10.93 -0.18 10.07
N THR A 69 -9.60 -0.29 10.15
CA THR A 69 -8.89 -0.28 11.44
C THR A 69 -8.77 1.12 12.02
N GLY A 70 -8.78 2.17 11.18
CA GLY A 70 -8.76 3.57 11.64
C GLY A 70 -10.12 4.12 12.10
N HIS A 71 -11.24 3.61 11.56
CA HIS A 71 -12.58 4.17 11.78
C HIS A 71 -13.58 3.21 12.46
N ILE A 72 -13.16 2.47 13.49
CA ILE A 72 -14.13 1.94 14.46
C ILE A 72 -14.82 3.10 15.25
N GLY A 73 -14.42 4.35 15.01
CA GLY A 73 -15.25 5.53 15.28
C GLY A 73 -15.74 6.20 13.98
N GLY A 74 -17.04 6.13 13.70
CA GLY A 74 -17.72 7.04 12.77
C GLY A 74 -18.29 6.42 11.49
N THR A 75 -19.54 5.97 11.56
CA THR A 75 -20.53 5.86 10.47
C THR A 75 -20.14 6.41 9.10
N ALA A 76 -20.00 5.53 8.11
CA ALA A 76 -20.33 5.83 6.71
C ALA A 76 -21.43 4.88 6.23
N MET A 77 -22.62 5.04 6.83
CA MET A 77 -23.88 4.60 6.23
C MET A 77 -24.14 5.48 5.00
N GLY A 78 -23.45 5.17 3.91
CA GLY A 78 -23.72 5.71 2.57
C GLY A 78 -24.94 5.03 1.98
N LYS A 79 -26.12 5.46 2.42
CA LYS A 79 -27.45 5.10 1.96
C LYS A 79 -27.63 5.61 0.52
N GLY A 80 -27.35 4.77 -0.48
CA GLY A 80 -27.79 4.98 -1.87
C GLY A 80 -28.98 4.07 -2.14
N LYS A 81 -30.15 4.66 -2.30
CA LYS A 81 -31.39 3.98 -2.71
C LYS A 81 -31.29 3.41 -4.11
#